data_AF-A0A7J3EKQ9-F1
#
_entry.id   AF-A0A7J3EKQ9-F1
#
_cell.length_a   1.000
_cell.length_b   1.000
_cell.length_c   1.000
_cell.angle_alpha   90.00
_cell.angle_beta   90.00
_cell.angle_gamma   90.00
#
_symmetry.space_group_name_H-M   'P 1'
#
loop_
_entity.id
_entity.type
_entity.pdbx_description
1 polymer ?
#
loop_
_entity_poly.entity_id
_entity_poly.type
_entity_poly.pdbx_seq_one_letter_code
_entity_poly.pdbx_strand_id
1 'polypeptide(L)'
;PFKIDEMISKVSEFIKKPGVNVIVAKAPCALLKVRREGVRSRYTVLSDKCVSCLACVRLTGCPALYIGDDNKVKISLDDCVGCGLCARYCPYKAIVEVRPHE
;
A
#
# COMPACT_ATOMS: atom_id res chain seq x y z
N PRO A 1 -4.46 -9.71 -3.99
CA PRO A 1 -3.03 -9.84 -4.35
C PRO A 1 -2.08 -10.19 -3.19
N PHE A 2 -2.35 -9.74 -1.95
CA PHE A 2 -1.53 -10.08 -0.78
C PHE A 2 -2.34 -10.79 0.31
N LYS A 3 -1.75 -11.81 0.94
CA LYS A 3 -2.36 -12.54 2.06
C LYS A 3 -1.89 -11.96 3.40
N ILE A 4 -2.22 -10.69 3.64
CA ILE A 4 -1.69 -9.94 4.79
C ILE A 4 -2.12 -10.56 6.12
N ASP A 5 -3.38 -10.97 6.25
CA ASP A 5 -3.91 -11.52 7.50
C ASP A 5 -3.25 -12.87 7.84
N GLU A 6 -3.02 -13.72 6.83
CA GLU A 6 -2.23 -14.95 6.97
C GLU A 6 -0.79 -14.66 7.38
N MET A 7 -0.15 -13.67 6.76
CA MET A 7 1.23 -13.26 7.07
C MET A 7 1.34 -12.73 8.51
N ILE A 8 0.41 -11.88 8.94
CA ILE A 8 0.37 -11.34 10.32
C ILE A 8 0.21 -12.48 11.32
N SER A 9 -0.69 -13.43 11.06
CA SER A 9 -0.90 -14.60 11.91
C SER A 9 0.37 -15.44 12.03
N LYS A 10 1.03 -15.74 10.89
CA LYS A 10 2.26 -16.54 10.86
C LYS A 10 3.44 -15.85 11.50
N VAL A 11 3.64 -14.56 11.24
CA VAL A 11 4.68 -13.76 11.90
C VAL A 11 4.45 -13.73 13.41
N SER A 12 3.22 -13.50 13.86
CA SER A 12 2.87 -13.47 15.29
C SER A 12 3.07 -14.83 15.99
N GLU A 13 2.82 -15.93 15.27
CA GLU A 13 3.09 -17.29 15.75
C GLU A 13 4.61 -17.54 15.87
N PHE A 14 5.40 -17.12 14.89
CA PHE A 14 6.83 -17.41 14.79
C PHE A 14 7.68 -16.55 15.72
N ILE A 15 7.29 -15.30 15.97
CA ILE A 15 7.97 -14.41 16.94
C ILE A 15 7.98 -15.03 18.35
N LYS A 16 6.97 -15.84 18.69
CA LYS A 16 6.86 -16.48 20.01
C LYS A 16 7.70 -17.75 20.15
N LYS A 17 8.27 -18.28 19.05
CA LYS A 17 9.06 -19.51 19.07
C LYS A 17 10.54 -19.19 19.36
N PRO A 18 11.22 -19.95 20.23
CA PRO A 18 12.65 -19.76 20.46
C PRO A 18 13.50 -20.10 19.22
N GLY A 19 14.70 -19.53 19.15
CA GLY A 19 15.65 -19.80 18.06
C GLY A 19 15.45 -18.96 16.79
N VAL A 20 16.20 -19.31 15.74
CA VAL A 20 16.12 -18.62 14.44
C VAL A 20 14.94 -19.15 13.64
N ASN A 21 14.04 -18.25 13.28
CA ASN A 21 12.84 -18.55 12.50
C ASN A 21 12.95 -17.90 11.11
N VAL A 22 12.63 -18.65 10.05
CA VAL A 22 12.69 -18.16 8.65
C VAL A 22 11.31 -18.25 8.01
N ILE A 23 10.84 -17.16 7.41
CA ILE A 23 9.60 -17.08 6.63
C ILE A 23 9.97 -16.72 5.18
N VAL A 24 9.59 -17.57 4.23
CA VAL A 24 9.80 -17.33 2.78
C VAL A 24 8.49 -16.94 2.12
N ALA A 25 8.26 -15.63 1.95
CA ALA A 25 7.12 -15.12 1.20
C ALA A 25 7.36 -15.26 -0.31
N LYS A 26 6.70 -16.24 -0.95
CA LYS A 26 6.84 -16.48 -2.39
C LYS A 26 5.86 -15.62 -3.20
N ALA A 27 6.39 -14.68 -3.96
CA ALA A 27 5.67 -13.94 -5.00
C ALA A 27 6.67 -13.42 -6.04
N PRO A 28 6.25 -13.15 -7.29
CA PRO A 28 7.08 -12.39 -8.22
C PRO A 28 7.50 -11.05 -7.60
N CYS A 29 8.75 -10.64 -7.82
CA CYS A 29 9.20 -9.30 -7.43
C CYS A 29 8.26 -8.24 -8.00
N ALA A 30 7.83 -7.28 -7.17
CA ALA A 30 6.94 -6.20 -7.59
C ALA A 30 7.49 -5.46 -8.82
N LEU A 31 8.81 -5.21 -8.85
CA LEU A 31 9.48 -4.59 -9.98
C LEU A 31 9.40 -5.43 -11.27
N LEU A 32 9.55 -6.76 -11.16
CA LEU A 32 9.41 -7.65 -12.33
C LEU A 32 7.98 -7.63 -12.89
N LYS A 33 6.98 -7.57 -12.01
CA LYS A 33 5.59 -7.47 -12.43
C LYS A 33 5.33 -6.15 -13.15
N VAL A 34 5.77 -5.03 -12.57
CA VAL A 34 5.66 -3.70 -13.19
C VAL A 34 6.39 -3.64 -14.53
N ARG A 35 7.61 -4.21 -14.62
CA ARG A 35 8.39 -4.21 -15.86
C ARG A 35 7.75 -5.04 -16.98
N ARG A 36 7.10 -6.16 -16.64
CA ARG A 36 6.49 -7.07 -17.63
C ARG A 36 5.08 -6.65 -18.04
N GLU A 37 4.29 -6.15 -17.10
CA GLU A 37 2.85 -5.94 -17.29
C GLU A 37 2.46 -4.45 -17.25
N GLY A 38 3.40 -3.56 -16.95
CA GLY A 38 3.10 -2.17 -16.64
C GLY A 38 2.38 -1.99 -15.30
N VAL A 39 2.05 -0.74 -15.00
CA VAL A 39 1.17 -0.41 -13.87
C VAL A 39 -0.27 -0.51 -14.34
N ARG A 40 -1.01 -1.51 -13.87
CA ARG A 40 -2.42 -1.74 -14.29
C ARG A 40 -3.39 -0.76 -13.65
N SER A 41 -3.07 -0.27 -12.46
CA SER A 41 -3.90 0.69 -11.76
C SER A 41 -3.07 1.56 -10.83
N ARG A 42 -3.58 2.76 -10.59
CA ARG A 42 -3.01 3.72 -9.64
C ARG A 42 -4.07 4.08 -8.63
N TYR A 43 -3.66 4.80 -7.59
CA TYR A 43 -4.58 5.28 -6.57
C TYR A 43 -4.46 6.80 -6.43
N THR A 44 -5.59 7.45 -6.17
CA THR A 44 -5.65 8.87 -5.82
C THR A 44 -6.40 9.07 -4.51
N VAL A 45 -6.26 10.26 -3.93
CA VAL A 45 -6.96 10.65 -2.71
C VAL A 45 -8.09 11.60 -3.04
N LEU A 46 -9.30 11.27 -2.61
CA LEU A 46 -10.48 12.11 -2.63
C LEU A 46 -10.41 13.12 -1.48
N SER A 47 -10.09 14.37 -1.81
CA SER A 47 -9.85 15.44 -0.84
C SER A 47 -11.07 15.76 0.04
N ASP A 48 -12.29 15.56 -0.46
CA ASP A 48 -13.55 15.75 0.27
C ASP A 48 -13.74 14.72 1.39
N LYS A 49 -13.22 13.49 1.22
CA LYS A 49 -13.32 12.41 2.20
C LYS A 49 -12.08 12.29 3.10
N CYS A 50 -10.96 12.88 2.70
CA CYS A 50 -9.72 12.81 3.44
C CYS A 50 -9.73 13.80 4.62
N VAL A 51 -9.67 13.26 5.84
CA VAL A 51 -9.59 14.04 7.09
C VAL A 51 -8.16 14.18 7.63
N SER A 52 -7.15 13.87 6.81
CA SER A 52 -5.73 13.95 7.19
C SER A 52 -5.34 13.19 8.48
N CYS A 53 -5.97 12.03 8.74
CA CYS A 53 -5.62 11.17 9.89
C CYS A 53 -4.24 10.48 9.77
N LEU A 54 -3.58 10.56 8.61
CA LEU A 54 -2.26 9.98 8.30
C LEU A 54 -2.13 8.46 8.46
N ALA A 55 -3.24 7.72 8.62
CA ALA A 55 -3.22 6.26 8.78
C ALA A 55 -2.52 5.55 7.61
N CYS A 56 -2.83 5.94 6.37
CA CYS A 56 -2.19 5.39 5.17
C CYS A 56 -0.67 5.63 5.16
N VAL A 57 -0.21 6.81 5.57
CA VAL A 57 1.21 7.15 5.62
C VAL A 57 1.92 6.30 6.68
N ARG A 58 1.39 6.28 7.91
CA ARG A 58 2.02 5.60 9.06
C ARG A 58 2.02 4.07 8.94
N LEU A 59 0.95 3.49 8.40
CA LEU A 59 0.81 2.03 8.34
C LEU A 59 1.51 1.42 7.12
N THR A 60 1.51 2.12 5.98
CA THR A 60 2.03 1.54 4.74
C THR A 60 3.44 1.99 4.39
N GLY A 61 3.88 3.17 4.86
CA GLY A 61 5.18 3.73 4.50
C GLY A 61 5.38 3.87 2.98
N CYS A 62 4.31 3.99 2.21
CA CYS A 62 4.39 4.03 0.75
C CYS A 62 5.15 5.29 0.29
N PRO A 63 6.20 5.17 -0.54
CA PRO A 63 6.97 6.32 -1.01
C PRO A 63 6.16 7.24 -1.94
N ALA A 64 5.09 6.75 -2.55
CA ALA A 64 4.22 7.56 -3.39
C ALA A 64 3.28 8.49 -2.59
N LEU A 65 3.17 8.33 -1.26
CA LEU A 65 2.34 9.19 -0.42
C LEU A 65 3.10 10.43 0.04
N TYR A 66 2.49 11.60 -0.10
CA TYR A 66 3.05 12.86 0.39
C TYR A 66 1.96 13.76 0.98
N ILE A 67 2.37 14.77 1.76
CA ILE A 67 1.47 15.79 2.31
C ILE A 67 1.59 17.01 1.41
N GLY A 68 0.47 17.43 0.80
CA GLY A 68 0.41 18.63 -0.02
C GLY A 68 0.30 19.91 0.81
N ASP A 69 0.41 21.06 0.15
CA ASP A 69 0.34 22.39 0.77
C ASP A 69 -0.98 22.66 1.52
N ASP A 70 -2.06 21.97 1.12
CA ASP A 70 -3.37 22.00 1.76
C ASP A 70 -3.44 21.12 3.03
N ASN A 71 -2.31 20.62 3.52
CA ASN A 71 -2.20 19.67 4.64
C ASN A 71 -3.01 18.37 4.42
N LYS A 72 -3.29 18.02 3.16
CA LYS A 72 -3.96 16.78 2.79
C LYS A 72 -2.99 15.79 2.19
N VAL A 73 -3.27 14.51 2.45
CA VAL A 73 -2.51 13.41 1.85
C VAL A 73 -2.81 13.35 0.36
N LYS A 74 -1.78 13.23 -0.46
CA LYS A 74 -1.83 13.05 -1.92
C LYS A 74 -0.99 11.84 -2.33
N ILE A 75 -1.23 11.33 -3.53
CA ILE A 75 -0.48 10.21 -4.10
C ILE A 75 0.16 10.67 -5.41
N SER A 76 1.48 10.50 -5.53
CA SER A 76 2.22 10.67 -6.78
C SER A 76 1.84 9.54 -7.73
N LEU A 77 1.27 9.89 -8.89
CA LEU A 77 0.86 8.88 -9.87
C LEU A 77 2.08 8.20 -10.51
N ASP A 78 3.18 8.93 -10.70
CA ASP A 78 4.40 8.39 -11.29
C ASP A 78 5.07 7.34 -10.40
N ASP A 79 5.02 7.56 -9.08
CA ASP A 79 5.60 6.63 -8.09
C ASP A 79 4.62 5.52 -7.67
N CYS A 80 3.34 5.65 -8.01
CA CYS A 80 2.32 4.68 -7.62
C CYS A 80 2.40 3.41 -8.48
N VAL A 81 2.80 2.30 -7.84
CA VAL A 81 2.86 0.97 -8.48
C VAL A 81 1.57 0.15 -8.36
N GLY A 82 0.49 0.73 -7.80
CA GLY A 82 -0.82 0.07 -7.76
C GLY A 82 -0.98 -1.06 -6.73
N CYS A 83 -0.24 -1.04 -5.62
CA CYS A 83 -0.30 -2.13 -4.63
C CYS A 83 -1.63 -2.20 -3.85
N GLY A 84 -2.38 -1.09 -3.77
CA GLY A 84 -3.69 -1.01 -3.10
C GLY A 84 -3.68 -1.07 -1.57
N LEU A 85 -2.51 -1.15 -0.93
CA LEU A 85 -2.42 -1.21 0.54
C LEU A 85 -2.95 0.06 1.21
N CYS A 86 -2.64 1.24 0.65
CA CYS A 86 -3.12 2.51 1.20
C CYS A 86 -4.65 2.60 1.17
N ALA A 87 -5.30 2.13 0.11
CA ALA A 87 -6.75 2.04 0.01
C ALA A 87 -7.36 1.12 1.06
N ARG A 88 -6.73 -0.04 1.29
CA ARG A 88 -7.16 -1.00 2.32
C ARG A 88 -7.14 -0.43 3.74
N TYR A 89 -6.11 0.37 4.06
CA TYR A 89 -5.91 0.94 5.40
C TYR A 89 -6.54 2.32 5.59
N CYS A 90 -7.25 2.86 4.60
CA CYS A 90 -7.95 4.14 4.76
C CYS A 90 -9.32 3.92 5.41
N PRO A 91 -9.53 4.30 6.70
CA PRO A 91 -10.82 4.09 7.37
C PRO A 91 -11.96 4.91 6.76
N TYR A 92 -11.63 6.03 6.10
CA TYR A 92 -12.59 6.93 5.47
C TYR A 92 -12.89 6.59 4.00
N LYS A 93 -12.28 5.52 3.47
CA LYS A 93 -12.41 5.14 2.05
C LYS A 93 -12.12 6.31 1.10
N ALA A 94 -11.18 7.17 1.49
CA ALA A 94 -10.81 8.36 0.73
C ALA A 94 -9.79 8.06 -0.38
N ILE A 95 -9.28 6.82 -0.48
CA ILE A 95 -8.30 6.43 -1.48
C ILE A 95 -8.96 5.49 -2.48
N VAL A 96 -8.98 5.87 -3.75
CA VAL A 96 -9.70 5.17 -4.82
C VAL A 96 -8.78 4.81 -5.97
N GLU A 97 -9.11 3.73 -6.66
CA GLU A 97 -8.39 3.26 -7.83
C GLU A 97 -8.71 4.15 -9.05
N VAL A 98 -7.69 4.51 -9.81
CA VAL A 98 -7.78 5.29 -11.05
C VAL A 98 -7.03 4.59 -12.17
N ARG A 99 -7.49 4.78 -13.41
CA ARG A 99 -6.83 4.17 -14.56
C ARG A 99 -5.52 4.88 -14.86
N PRO A 100 -4.50 4.16 -15.37
CA PRO A 100 -3.18 4.73 -15.64
C PRO A 100 -3.10 5.79 -16.76
N HIS A 101 -4.19 6.03 -17.51
CA HIS A 101 -4.22 6.80 -18.77
C HIS A 101 -5.45 7.73 -18.91
N GLU A 102 -6.07 8.14 -17.81
CA GLU A 102 -7.04 9.25 -17.78
C GLU A 102 -6.40 10.50 -17.18
#